data_AF-X1M2Y0-F1
#
_entry.id   AF-X1M2Y0-F1
#
_cell.length_a   1.000
_cell.length_b   1.000
_cell.length_c   1.000
_cell.angle_alpha   90.00
_cell.angle_beta   90.00
_cell.angle_gamma   90.00
#
_symmetry.space_group_name_H-M   'P 1'
#
loop_
_entity.id
_entity.type
_entity.pdbx_description
1 polymer ?
#
loop_
_entity_poly.entity_id
_entity_poly.type
_entity_poly.pdbx_seq_one_letter_code
_entity_poly.pdbx_strand_id
1 'polypeptide(L)' 'QGDNTISYEARRYQILPTETRLGFAKAKVEVQKHLDKTIHIFYKGEELPSKLVIPQEEKRYIPSQREALLVGV' A
#
# COMPACT_ATOMS: atom_id res chain seq x y z
N GLN A 1 7.47 14.65 -1.54
CA GLN A 1 7.01 13.47 -0.78
C GLN A 1 7.53 12.24 -1.50
N GLY A 2 8.17 11.29 -0.82
CA GLY A 2 8.76 10.10 -1.46
C GLY A 2 7.90 8.87 -1.24
N ASP A 3 7.83 7.98 -2.23
CA ASP A 3 7.10 6.72 -2.11
C ASP A 3 7.79 5.80 -1.10
N ASN A 4 7.09 5.44 -0.03
CA ASN A 4 7.50 4.53 1.03
C ASN A 4 6.75 3.19 0.94
N THR A 5 6.23 2.87 -0.23
CA THR A 5 5.52 1.63 -0.50
C THR A 5 6.46 0.60 -1.11
N ILE A 6 6.32 -0.64 -0.69
CA ILE A 6 6.94 -1.80 -1.34
C ILE A 6 5.87 -2.71 -1.92
N SER A 7 6.22 -3.46 -2.96
CA SER A 7 5.35 -4.48 -3.53
C SER A 7 5.98 -5.86 -3.35
N TYR A 8 5.21 -6.81 -2.84
CA TYR A 8 5.63 -8.20 -2.64
C TYR A 8 4.44 -9.13 -2.86
N GLU A 9 4.62 -10.19 -3.67
CA GLU A 9 3.56 -11.17 -3.99
C GLU A 9 2.20 -10.52 -4.36
N ALA A 10 2.20 -9.55 -5.27
CA ALA A 10 1.02 -8.77 -5.71
C ALA A 10 0.31 -7.96 -4.61
N ARG A 11 0.90 -7.86 -3.42
CA ARG A 11 0.44 -7.01 -2.31
C ARG A 11 1.33 -5.79 -2.19
N ARG A 12 0.74 -4.67 -1.78
CA ARG A 12 1.46 -3.41 -1.52
C ARG A 12 1.49 -3.14 -0.03
N TYR A 13 2.65 -2.77 0.50
CA TYR A 13 2.84 -2.46 1.90
C TYR A 13 3.43 -1.06 2.03
N GLN A 14 2.80 -0.19 2.82
CA GLN A 14 3.33 1.13 3.13
C GLN A 14 4.07 1.07 4.46
N ILE A 15 5.36 1.41 4.44
CA ILE A 15 6.21 1.48 5.62
C ILE A 15 5.87 2.76 6.39
N LEU A 16 5.51 2.64 7.66
CA LEU A 16 5.17 3.77 8.50
C LEU A 16 6.43 4.45 9.04
N PRO A 17 6.38 5.77 9.32
CA PRO A 17 7.45 6.46 10.03
C PRO A 17 7.72 5.82 11.40
N THR A 18 8.97 5.89 11.83
CA THR A 18 9.39 5.56 13.21
C THR A 18 9.71 6.86 13.96
N GLU A 19 9.89 6.77 15.28
CA GLU A 19 10.33 7.93 16.09
C GLU A 19 11.67 8.52 15.60
N THR A 20 12.54 7.66 15.09
CA THR A 20 13.88 8.02 14.61
C THR A 20 13.91 8.46 13.14
N ARG A 21 12.88 8.14 12.36
CA ARG A 21 12.88 8.39 10.91
C ARG A 21 11.50 8.65 10.33
N LEU A 22 11.36 9.85 9.74
CA LEU A 22 10.11 10.33 9.14
C LEU A 22 9.76 9.71 7.78
N GLY A 23 10.70 9.02 7.12
CA GLY A 23 10.41 8.44 5.81
C GLY A 23 11.46 7.44 5.31
N PHE A 24 10.95 6.40 4.63
CA PHE A 24 11.72 5.28 4.09
C PHE A 24 11.80 5.29 2.55
N ALA A 25 11.60 6.45 1.93
CA ALA A 25 11.75 6.59 0.49
C ALA A 25 13.17 6.18 0.06
N LYS A 26 13.26 5.28 -0.94
CA LYS A 26 14.52 4.69 -1.45
C LYS A 26 15.31 3.86 -0.42
N ALA A 27 14.73 3.53 0.74
CA ALA A 27 15.39 2.64 1.68
C ALA A 27 15.48 1.21 1.10
N LYS A 28 16.62 0.54 1.31
CA LYS A 28 16.73 -0.91 1.08
C LYS A 28 16.22 -1.62 2.32
N VAL A 29 15.19 -2.44 2.16
CA VAL A 29 14.54 -3.18 3.24
C VAL A 29 14.60 -4.67 2.95
N GLU A 30 14.51 -5.46 4.01
CA GLU A 30 14.35 -6.91 3.94
C GLU A 30 12.89 -7.26 4.14
N VAL A 31 12.39 -8.20 3.35
CA VAL A 31 11.02 -8.72 3.48
C VAL A 31 11.12 -10.17 3.90
N GLN A 32 10.54 -10.49 5.06
CA GLN A 32 10.53 -11.83 5.62
C GLN A 32 9.09 -12.34 5.63
N LYS A 33 8.89 -13.52 5.04
CA LYS A 33 7.63 -14.24 5.06
C LYS A 33 7.74 -15.38 6.07
N HIS A 34 6.95 -15.29 7.13
CA HIS A 34 6.89 -16.34 8.12
C HIS A 34 6.01 -17.51 7.64
N LEU A 35 6.15 -18.67 8.31
CA LEU A 35 5.42 -19.90 7.96
C LEU A 35 3.90 -19.78 8.17
N ASP A 36 3.48 -18.89 9.08
CA ASP A 36 2.08 -18.51 9.28
C ASP A 36 1.53 -17.56 8.19
N LYS A 37 2.36 -17.25 7.19
CA LYS A 37 2.08 -16.37 6.04
C LYS A 37 1.99 -14.88 6.40
N THR A 38 2.43 -14.49 7.60
CA THR A 38 2.62 -13.08 7.94
C THR A 38 3.85 -12.52 7.22
N ILE A 39 3.80 -11.22 6.92
CA ILE A 39 4.88 -10.50 6.23
C ILE A 39 5.43 -9.47 7.20
N HIS A 40 6.75 -9.54 7.42
CA HIS A 40 7.50 -8.65 8.28
C HIS A 40 8.54 -7.91 7.44
N ILE A 41 8.70 -6.61 7.69
CA ILE A 41 9.61 -5.74 6.92
C ILE A 41 10.67 -5.23 7.87
N PHE A 42 11.94 -5.42 7.51
CA PHE A 42 13.08 -5.01 8.33
C PHE A 42 13.95 -3.97 7.63
N TYR A 43 14.57 -3.11 8.41
CA TYR A 43 15.57 -2.16 7.96
C TYR A 43 16.74 -2.14 8.94
N LYS A 44 17.93 -2.51 8.47
CA LYS A 44 19.15 -2.61 9.30
C LYS A 44 18.97 -3.50 10.54
N GLY A 45 18.21 -4.59 10.41
CA GLY A 45 17.94 -5.52 11.51
C GLY A 45 16.81 -5.10 12.46
N GLU A 46 16.21 -3.93 12.28
CA GLU A 46 15.04 -3.48 13.04
C GLU A 46 13.75 -3.75 12.26
N GLU A 47 12.74 -4.29 12.93
CA GLU A 47 11.41 -4.48 12.33
C GLU A 47 10.70 -3.12 12.20
N LEU A 48 10.13 -2.87 11.02
CA LEU A 48 9.45 -1.64 10.71
C LEU A 48 7.93 -1.80 10.78
N PRO A 49 7.21 -0.84 11.39
CA PRO A 49 5.76 -0.81 11.33
C PRO A 49 5.32 -0.64 9.88
N SER A 50 4.39 -1.48 9.42
CA SER A 50 3.87 -1.42 8.06
C SER A 50 2.38 -1.68 8.00
N LYS A 51 1.73 -1.11 6.98
CA LYS A 51 0.31 -1.37 6.70
C LYS A 51 0.15 -1.92 5.30
N LEU A 52 -0.75 -2.89 5.16
CA LEU A 52 -1.18 -3.37 3.85
C LEU A 52 -1.97 -2.25 3.16
N VAL A 53 -1.53 -1.86 1.96
CA VAL A 53 -2.28 -0.98 1.08
C VAL A 53 -3.20 -1.86 0.26
N ILE A 54 -4.45 -1.95 0.68
CA ILE A 54 -5.50 -2.55 -0.12
C ILE A 54 -5.80 -1.54 -1.23
N PRO A 55 -5.58 -1.89 -2.51
CA PRO A 55 -6.06 -1.04 -3.59
C PRO A 55 -7.57 -0.94 -3.38
N GLN A 56 -8.06 0.27 -3.10
CA GLN A 56 -9.49 0.51 -3.24
C GLN A 56 -9.78 0.18 -4.69
N GLU A 57 -10.64 -0.83 -4.93
CA GLU A 57 -11.31 -0.91 -6.23
C GLU A 57 -11.83 0.50 -6.46
N GLU A 58 -11.29 1.18 -7.48
CA GLU A 58 -11.94 2.35 -8.03
C GLU A 58 -13.38 1.89 -8.22
N LYS A 59 -14.29 2.41 -7.39
CA LYS A 59 -15.71 2.28 -7.62
C LYS A 59 -15.88 2.89 -9.00
N ARG A 60 -15.84 2.07 -10.04
CA ARG A 60 -16.21 2.47 -11.38
C ARG A 60 -17.59 3.05 -11.20
N TYR A 61 -17.69 4.37 -11.30
CA TYR A 61 -18.97 5.04 -11.30
C TYR A 61 -19.70 4.46 -12.51
N ILE A 62 -20.67 3.59 -12.25
CA ILE A 62 -21.62 3.12 -13.25
C ILE A 62 -22.75 4.13 -13.13
N PRO A 63 -22.92 5.07 -14.08
CA PRO A 63 -24.02 6.00 -14.03
C PRO A 63 -25.31 5.19 -14.01
N SER A 64 -26.23 5.54 -13.11
CA SER A 64 -27.55 4.93 -13.11
C SER A 64 -28.25 5.27 -14.43
N GLN A 65 -29.12 4.39 -14.94
CA GLN A 65 -29.83 4.65 -16.22
C GLN A 65 -30.62 5.97 -16.23
N ARG A 66 -30.95 6.52 -15.06
CA ARG A 66 -31.57 7.84 -14.91
C ARG A 66 -30.63 9.00 -15.19
N GLU A 67 -29.35 8.88 -14.83
CA GLU A 67 -28.34 9.92 -15.10
C GLU A 67 -27.92 9.92 -16.58
N ALA A 68 -27.86 8.76 -17.23
CA ALA A 68 -27.59 8.66 -18.66
C ALA A 68 -28.68 9.32 -19.53
N LEU A 69 -29.93 9.34 -19.07
CA LEU A 69 -31.05 9.99 -19.76
C LEU A 69 -31.01 11.53 -19.68
N LEU A 70 -30.33 12.09 -18.67
CA LEU A 70 -30.24 13.54 -18.43
C LEU A 70 -29.09 14.21 -19.20
N VAL A 71 -28.08 13.45 -19.65
CA VAL A 71 -26.91 13.95 -20.40
C VAL A 71 -27.11 13.73 -21.91
N GLY A 72 -28.33 14.00 -22.41
CA GLY A 72 -28.75 13.71 -23.78
C GLY A 72 -27.74 14.12 -24.86
N VAL A 73 -27.49 13.17 -25.77
CA VAL A 73 -26.98 13.41 -27.14
C VAL A 73 -28.08 14.05 -27.98
#